data_AF-A0AAP0JKG7-F1
#
_entry.id   AF-A0AAP0JKG7-F1
#
_cell.length_a   1.000
_cell.length_b   1.000
_cell.length_c   1.000
_cell.angle_alpha   90.00
_cell.angle_beta   90.00
_cell.angle_gamma   90.00
#
_symmetry.space_group_name_H-M   'P 1'
#
loop_
_entity.id
_entity.type
_entity.pdbx_description
1 polymer ?
#
loop_
_entity_poly.entity_id
_entity_poly.type
_entity_poly.pdbx_seq_one_letter_code
_entity_poly.pdbx_strand_id
1 'polypeptide(L)'
;MAKTDSPPYLRLSLIFLSISLPSLLFQLLLNRFDELNPAPHPPEALSRVLVPVRKHFDRIVEATERIGDGLVDGPEDFAYDAESGVVYTSCADGWIRRVKVGDSVVGPAVEKWVRVGGRPLGLALRPDKMAVLVAEAYKGLMQVTMEGHIELLTDEAEG
;
A
#
# COMPACT_ATOMS: atom_id res chain seq x y z
N MET A 1 -52.89 -39.76 19.80
CA MET A 1 -51.53 -39.59 19.24
C MET A 1 -51.43 -38.16 18.72
N ALA A 2 -51.04 -37.21 19.58
CA ALA A 2 -51.11 -35.78 19.27
C ALA A 2 -49.86 -35.33 18.52
N LYS A 3 -50.06 -34.76 17.33
CA LYS A 3 -49.00 -34.23 16.47
C LYS A 3 -48.56 -32.89 17.04
N THR A 4 -47.41 -32.86 17.71
CA THR A 4 -46.82 -31.63 18.23
C THR A 4 -46.28 -30.81 17.05
N ASP A 5 -47.03 -29.80 16.64
CA ASP A 5 -46.60 -28.86 15.61
C ASP A 5 -45.52 -27.93 16.19
N SER A 6 -44.36 -27.92 15.53
CA SER A 6 -43.25 -27.03 15.88
C SER A 6 -43.64 -25.56 15.69
N PRO A 7 -43.20 -24.67 16.60
CA PRO A 7 -43.61 -23.27 16.55
C PRO A 7 -43.12 -22.56 15.28
N PRO A 8 -43.87 -21.57 14.77
CA PRO A 8 -43.65 -21.00 13.43
C PRO A 8 -42.28 -20.32 13.27
N TYR A 9 -41.74 -19.74 14.35
CA TYR A 9 -40.41 -19.13 14.35
C TYR A 9 -39.28 -20.15 14.18
N LEU A 10 -39.46 -21.39 14.66
CA LEU A 10 -38.48 -22.46 14.50
C LEU A 10 -38.39 -22.90 13.03
N ARG A 11 -39.54 -22.97 12.35
CA ARG A 11 -39.58 -23.30 10.91
C ARG A 11 -38.96 -22.20 10.06
N LEU A 12 -39.24 -20.93 10.37
CA LEU A 12 -38.67 -19.80 9.64
C LEU A 12 -37.15 -19.67 9.85
N SER A 13 -36.68 -19.90 11.08
CA SER A 13 -35.25 -19.95 11.41
C SER A 13 -34.53 -21.08 10.67
N LEU A 14 -35.15 -22.27 10.57
CA LEU A 14 -34.58 -23.40 9.84
C LEU A 14 -34.48 -23.12 8.33
N ILE A 15 -35.48 -22.45 7.74
CA ILE A 15 -35.44 -22.04 6.34
C ILE A 15 -34.32 -21.01 6.11
N PHE A 16 -34.23 -19.99 6.96
CA PHE A 16 -33.15 -18.99 6.87
C PHE A 16 -31.76 -19.64 6.97
N LEU A 17 -31.56 -20.53 7.94
CA LEU A 17 -30.30 -21.23 8.13
C LEU A 17 -29.97 -22.15 6.94
N SER A 18 -30.98 -22.79 6.35
CA SER A 18 -30.82 -23.67 5.18
C SER A 18 -30.40 -22.93 3.90
N ILE A 19 -30.63 -21.62 3.83
CA ILE A 19 -30.23 -20.78 2.69
C ILE A 19 -28.89 -20.08 2.98
N SER A 20 -28.71 -19.56 4.21
CA SER A 20 -27.52 -18.79 4.57
C SER A 20 -26.27 -19.66 4.73
N LEU A 21 -26.37 -20.86 5.32
CA LEU A 21 -25.22 -21.75 5.49
C LEU A 21 -24.60 -22.19 4.16
N PRO A 22 -25.37 -22.68 3.17
CA PRO A 22 -24.79 -23.04 1.87
C PRO A 22 -24.24 -21.85 1.11
N SER A 23 -24.87 -20.67 1.20
CA SER A 23 -24.35 -19.44 0.57
C SER A 23 -23.02 -19.01 1.19
N LEU A 24 -22.90 -19.04 2.51
CA LEU A 24 -21.66 -18.71 3.21
C LEU A 24 -20.58 -19.75 2.91
N LEU A 25 -20.93 -21.04 2.92
CA LEU A 25 -20.02 -22.11 2.54
C LEU A 25 -19.55 -21.98 1.08
N PHE A 26 -20.45 -21.63 0.16
CA PHE A 26 -20.12 -21.38 -1.24
C PHE A 26 -19.19 -20.17 -1.40
N GLN A 27 -19.41 -19.08 -0.65
CA GLN A 27 -18.49 -17.95 -0.61
C GLN A 27 -17.12 -18.32 -0.05
N LEU A 28 -17.06 -19.17 0.99
CA LEU A 28 -15.79 -19.70 1.51
C LEU A 28 -15.08 -20.64 0.52
N LEU A 29 -15.82 -21.41 -0.26
CA LEU A 29 -15.27 -22.29 -1.30
C LEU A 29 -14.79 -21.52 -2.54
N LEU A 30 -15.46 -20.42 -2.88
CA LEU A 30 -15.09 -19.56 -4.01
C LEU A 30 -13.99 -18.54 -3.64
N ASN A 31 -13.94 -18.09 -2.38
CA ASN A 31 -12.79 -17.38 -1.85
C ASN A 31 -11.68 -18.39 -1.56
N ARG A 32 -11.11 -18.94 -2.63
CA ARG A 32 -9.71 -19.35 -2.60
C ARG A 32 -8.97 -18.06 -2.30
N PHE A 33 -8.52 -17.89 -1.06
CA PHE A 33 -7.36 -17.04 -0.84
C PHE A 33 -6.28 -17.72 -1.66
N ASP A 34 -5.96 -17.17 -2.84
CA ASP A 34 -4.78 -17.61 -3.56
C ASP A 34 -3.65 -17.61 -2.53
N GLU A 35 -3.02 -18.77 -2.35
CA GLU A 35 -1.85 -18.84 -1.48
C GLU A 35 -0.94 -17.73 -1.96
N LEU A 36 -0.62 -16.79 -1.07
CA LEU A 36 0.46 -15.85 -1.31
C LEU A 36 1.65 -16.74 -1.66
N ASN A 37 1.98 -16.79 -2.94
CA ASN A 37 3.12 -17.53 -3.46
C ASN A 37 4.22 -16.49 -3.59
N PRO A 38 4.94 -16.17 -2.49
CA PRO A 38 6.04 -15.25 -2.58
C PRO A 38 7.02 -15.78 -3.63
N ALA A 39 7.59 -14.88 -4.43
CA ALA A 39 8.65 -15.25 -5.35
C ALA A 39 9.71 -16.08 -4.60
N PRO A 40 10.24 -17.16 -5.19
CA PRO A 40 11.23 -18.00 -4.54
C PRO A 40 12.37 -17.14 -3.99
N HIS A 41 12.59 -17.22 -2.68
CA HIS A 41 13.67 -16.47 -2.07
C HIS A 41 15.00 -16.93 -2.70
N PRO A 42 15.84 -16.00 -3.22
CA PRO A 42 17.16 -16.36 -3.69
C PRO A 42 17.95 -16.98 -2.52
N PRO A 43 18.61 -18.14 -2.70
CA PRO A 43 19.40 -18.76 -1.63
C PRO A 43 20.47 -17.81 -1.07
N GLU A 44 20.93 -16.85 -1.86
CA GLU A 44 21.94 -15.86 -1.50
C GLU A 44 21.39 -14.70 -0.65
N ALA A 45 20.07 -14.47 -0.68
CA ALA A 45 19.42 -13.37 0.04
C ALA A 45 19.47 -13.54 1.57
N LEU A 46 19.60 -14.78 2.05
CA LEU A 46 19.82 -15.13 3.46
C LEU A 46 21.30 -15.41 3.76
N SER A 47 22.22 -14.77 3.03
CA SER A 47 23.59 -14.73 3.51
C SER A 47 23.58 -14.10 4.91
N ARG A 48 23.96 -14.88 5.94
CA ARG A 48 24.29 -14.39 7.29
C ARG A 48 25.58 -13.57 7.24
N VAL A 49 25.66 -12.63 6.31
CA VAL A 49 26.57 -11.52 6.45
C VAL A 49 26.03 -10.78 7.66
N LEU A 50 26.69 -10.96 8.80
CA LEU A 50 26.54 -10.05 9.92
C LEU A 50 26.99 -8.69 9.39
N VAL A 51 26.05 -7.93 8.85
CA VAL A 51 26.27 -6.53 8.54
C VAL A 51 26.43 -5.88 9.90
N PRO A 52 27.63 -5.37 10.27
CA PRO A 52 27.75 -4.65 11.51
C PRO A 52 26.74 -3.50 11.46
N VAL A 53 25.76 -3.53 12.37
CA VAL A 53 24.80 -2.43 12.53
C VAL A 53 25.63 -1.23 12.99
N ARG A 54 26.03 -0.39 12.04
CA ARG A 54 26.80 0.80 12.33
C ARG A 54 25.87 1.79 13.02
N LYS A 55 26.07 1.94 14.32
CA LYS A 55 25.52 2.97 15.22
C LYS A 55 24.09 2.73 15.67
N HIS A 56 23.97 2.25 16.91
CA HIS A 56 22.82 2.53 17.74
C HIS A 56 22.93 4.00 18.19
N PHE A 57 21.98 4.84 17.78
CA PHE A 57 21.89 6.22 18.24
C PHE A 57 20.78 6.29 19.29
N ASP A 58 21.16 6.32 20.57
CA ASP A 58 20.21 6.38 21.71
C ASP A 58 19.24 7.58 21.63
N ARG A 59 19.58 8.59 20.82
CA ARG A 59 18.87 9.85 20.65
C ARG A 59 18.69 10.23 19.19
N ILE A 60 18.44 9.26 18.30
CA ILE A 60 18.30 9.56 16.86
C ILE A 60 17.21 10.61 16.58
N VAL A 61 16.15 10.64 17.41
CA VAL A 61 15.06 11.62 17.32
C VAL A 61 15.56 13.06 17.52
N GLU A 62 16.53 13.29 18.41
CA GLU A 62 17.13 14.61 18.65
C GLU A 62 17.95 15.10 17.44
N ALA A 63 18.40 14.17 16.60
CA ALA A 63 19.17 14.44 15.38
C ALA A 63 18.32 14.36 14.09
N THR A 64 17.01 14.17 14.20
CA THR A 64 16.09 14.08 13.06
C THR A 64 15.19 15.30 12.98
N GLU A 65 14.91 15.77 11.77
CA GLU A 65 13.90 16.78 11.50
C GLU A 65 12.60 16.10 11.07
N ARG A 66 11.47 16.55 11.62
CA ARG A 66 10.15 16.10 11.16
C ARG A 66 9.75 16.90 9.92
N ILE A 67 9.38 16.19 8.86
CA ILE A 67 8.96 16.81 7.60
C ILE A 67 7.52 16.41 7.27
N GLY A 68 6.72 17.38 6.83
CA GLY A 68 5.35 17.15 6.37
C GLY A 68 4.32 16.79 7.45
N ASP A 69 4.60 17.07 8.71
CA ASP A 69 3.66 16.86 9.82
C ASP A 69 2.27 17.44 9.54
N GLY A 70 1.25 16.58 9.57
CA GLY A 70 -0.15 16.97 9.29
C GLY A 70 -0.44 17.31 7.84
N LEU A 71 0.55 17.27 6.95
CA LEU A 71 0.40 17.59 5.52
C LEU A 71 0.47 16.34 4.63
N VAL A 72 1.18 15.29 5.06
CA VAL A 72 1.16 13.94 4.47
C VAL A 72 0.24 13.04 5.27
N ASP A 73 -0.90 12.67 4.68
CA ASP A 73 -1.92 11.85 5.32
C ASP A 73 -1.67 10.36 5.06
N GLY A 74 -1.43 9.59 6.12
CA GLY A 74 -1.13 8.16 6.06
C GLY A 74 -0.10 7.81 4.98
N PRO A 75 1.16 8.28 5.10
CA PRO A 75 2.19 7.96 4.12
C PRO A 75 2.51 6.44 4.14
N GLU A 76 2.70 5.86 2.95
CA GLU A 76 3.05 4.43 2.80
C GLU A 76 4.53 4.25 2.43
N ASP A 77 4.90 4.62 1.20
CA ASP A 77 6.27 4.52 0.69
C ASP A 77 6.81 5.90 0.26
N PHE A 78 8.12 5.99 0.06
CA PHE A 78 8.78 7.18 -0.43
C PHE A 78 9.96 6.91 -1.38
N ALA A 79 10.16 7.81 -2.33
CA ALA A 79 11.35 7.85 -3.17
C ALA A 79 12.07 9.19 -2.98
N TYR A 80 13.38 9.17 -2.79
CA TYR A 80 14.19 10.38 -2.59
C TYR A 80 15.08 10.67 -3.79
N ASP A 81 14.93 11.86 -4.37
CA ASP A 81 15.88 12.40 -5.33
C ASP A 81 16.89 13.30 -4.61
N ALA A 82 18.08 12.77 -4.36
CA ALA A 82 19.14 13.49 -3.65
C ALA A 82 19.69 14.71 -4.42
N GLU A 83 19.52 14.75 -5.75
CA GLU A 83 19.99 15.89 -6.55
C GLU A 83 19.06 17.08 -6.43
N SER A 84 17.74 16.84 -6.52
CA SER A 84 16.75 17.89 -6.33
C SER A 84 16.39 18.12 -4.86
N GLY A 85 16.76 17.24 -3.94
CA GLY A 85 16.36 17.33 -2.53
C GLY A 85 14.86 17.15 -2.33
N VAL A 86 14.19 16.39 -3.21
CA VAL A 86 12.74 16.14 -3.14
C VAL A 86 12.47 14.71 -2.71
N VAL A 87 11.62 14.56 -1.71
CA VAL A 87 11.01 13.29 -1.31
C VAL A 87 9.63 13.21 -1.96
N TYR A 88 9.40 12.17 -2.75
CA TYR A 88 8.09 11.78 -3.23
C TYR A 88 7.50 10.79 -2.23
N THR A 89 6.27 10.98 -1.78
CA THR A 89 5.62 10.04 -0.87
C THR A 89 4.17 9.80 -1.26
N SER A 90 3.74 8.55 -1.21
CA SER A 90 2.36 8.17 -1.45
C SER A 90 1.54 8.34 -0.19
N CYS A 91 0.27 8.68 -0.33
CA CYS A 91 -0.60 8.96 0.80
C CYS A 91 -1.94 8.24 0.69
N ALA A 92 -2.60 8.12 1.84
CA ALA A 92 -3.87 7.47 2.03
C ALA A 92 -5.00 7.98 1.14
N ASP A 93 -4.95 9.26 0.76
CA ASP A 93 -5.94 9.94 -0.06
C ASP A 93 -5.71 9.80 -1.58
N GLY A 94 -4.77 8.95 -1.98
CA GLY A 94 -4.42 8.66 -3.36
C GLY A 94 -3.57 9.75 -4.02
N TRP A 95 -3.02 10.68 -3.25
CA TRP A 95 -2.06 11.66 -3.74
C TRP A 95 -0.63 11.17 -3.58
N ILE A 96 0.20 11.48 -4.56
CA ILE A 96 1.65 11.53 -4.41
C ILE A 96 2.02 12.97 -4.08
N ARG A 97 2.70 13.16 -2.95
CA ARG A 97 3.16 14.47 -2.48
C ARG A 97 4.65 14.63 -2.69
N ARG A 98 5.09 15.84 -3.00
CA ARG A 98 6.50 16.24 -3.02
C ARG A 98 6.82 16.99 -1.73
N VAL A 99 7.87 16.57 -1.04
CA VAL A 99 8.39 17.25 0.15
C VAL A 99 9.81 17.71 -0.16
N LYS A 100 10.01 19.02 -0.26
CA LYS A 100 11.35 19.60 -0.45
C LYS A 100 12.09 19.59 0.89
N VAL A 101 13.27 18.97 0.92
CA VAL A 101 14.13 18.88 2.11
C VAL A 101 15.35 19.78 1.90
N GLY A 102 15.72 20.56 2.93
CA GLY A 102 16.96 21.36 2.92
C GLY A 102 16.82 22.87 2.70
N ASP A 103 15.64 23.41 2.37
CA ASP A 103 15.42 24.86 2.33
C ASP A 103 15.13 25.41 3.75
N SER A 104 16.21 25.65 4.49
CA SER A 104 16.20 26.06 5.91
C SER A 104 15.56 27.42 6.19
N VAL A 105 15.14 28.17 5.17
CA VAL A 105 14.56 29.51 5.34
C VAL A 105 13.04 29.47 5.58
N VAL A 106 12.35 28.43 5.10
CA VAL A 106 10.87 28.33 5.19
C VAL A 106 10.40 26.98 5.75
N GLY A 107 11.33 26.06 6.03
CA GLY A 107 11.01 24.68 6.42
C GLY A 107 10.59 23.83 5.22
N PRO A 108 10.31 22.54 5.42
CA PRO A 108 9.97 21.62 4.34
C PRO A 108 8.64 22.00 3.69
N ALA A 109 8.67 22.32 2.39
CA ALA A 109 7.48 22.59 1.60
C ALA A 109 6.84 21.29 1.12
N VAL A 110 5.57 21.07 1.46
CA VAL A 110 4.77 19.92 0.99
C VAL A 110 3.81 20.36 -0.10
N GLU A 111 3.91 19.71 -1.24
CA GLU A 111 3.07 19.95 -2.41
C GLU A 111 2.27 18.69 -2.76
N LYS A 112 0.97 18.88 -3.06
CA LYS A 112 0.15 17.84 -3.70
C LYS A 112 0.46 17.81 -5.20
N TRP A 113 1.40 16.95 -5.60
CA TRP A 113 1.94 16.94 -6.95
C TRP A 113 1.00 16.27 -7.96
N VAL A 114 0.63 15.00 -7.72
CA VAL A 114 -0.27 14.26 -8.63
C VAL A 114 -1.24 13.40 -7.85
N ARG A 115 -2.47 13.24 -8.34
CA ARG A 115 -3.46 12.33 -7.77
C ARG A 115 -3.58 11.07 -8.63
N VAL A 116 -2.97 9.99 -8.16
CA VAL A 116 -3.09 8.66 -8.77
C VAL A 116 -4.41 7.99 -8.37
N GLY A 117 -4.99 8.37 -7.23
CA GLY A 117 -6.20 7.78 -6.67
C GLY A 117 -5.92 6.46 -5.93
N GLY A 118 -6.96 5.82 -5.41
CA GLY A 118 -6.85 4.58 -4.65
C GLY A 118 -5.92 4.71 -3.43
N ARG A 119 -5.10 3.68 -3.17
CA ARG A 119 -4.09 3.60 -2.12
C ARG A 119 -2.74 3.18 -2.74
N PRO A 120 -1.87 4.12 -3.13
CA PRO A 120 -0.54 3.80 -3.64
C PRO A 120 0.38 3.30 -2.53
N LEU A 121 0.92 2.08 -2.70
CA LEU A 121 1.67 1.34 -1.68
C LEU A 121 3.17 1.30 -1.93
N GLY A 122 3.62 1.58 -3.16
CA GLY A 122 5.03 1.55 -3.52
C GLY A 122 5.42 2.67 -4.47
N LEU A 123 6.63 3.20 -4.31
CA LEU A 123 7.20 4.25 -5.14
C LEU A 123 8.66 3.94 -5.50
N ALA A 124 9.02 4.19 -6.76
CA ALA A 124 10.41 4.16 -7.18
C ALA A 124 10.70 5.27 -8.19
N LEU A 125 11.76 6.04 -7.95
CA LEU A 125 12.25 7.00 -8.95
C LEU A 125 12.94 6.22 -10.07
N ARG A 126 12.59 6.52 -11.33
CA ARG A 126 13.31 5.92 -12.47
C ARG A 126 14.79 6.35 -12.45
N PRO A 127 15.72 5.52 -12.94
CA PRO A 127 17.13 5.87 -13.00
C PRO A 127 17.42 7.15 -13.82
N ASP A 128 16.61 7.41 -14.84
CA ASP A 128 16.68 8.63 -15.68
C ASP A 128 16.06 9.87 -15.01
N LYS A 129 15.39 9.70 -13.85
CA LYS A 129 14.68 10.73 -13.08
C LYS A 129 13.56 11.44 -13.86
N MET A 130 13.07 10.85 -14.95
CA MET A 130 12.01 11.44 -15.78
C MET A 130 10.61 11.01 -15.34
N ALA A 131 10.51 9.98 -14.49
CA ALA A 131 9.24 9.55 -13.92
C ALA A 131 9.40 8.88 -12.55
N VAL A 132 8.29 8.81 -11.82
CA VAL A 132 8.12 7.99 -10.62
C VAL A 132 7.23 6.80 -10.99
N LEU A 133 7.71 5.58 -10.74
CA LEU A 133 6.90 4.37 -10.80
C LEU A 133 6.06 4.29 -9.53
N VAL A 134 4.78 3.98 -9.69
CA VAL A 134 3.78 3.93 -8.62
C VAL A 134 3.07 2.60 -8.65
N ALA A 135 3.19 1.82 -7.58
CA ALA A 135 2.38 0.62 -7.37
C ALA A 135 1.11 1.00 -6.61
N GLU A 136 -0.03 0.99 -7.29
CA GLU A 136 -1.33 1.32 -6.70
C GLU A 136 -2.15 0.05 -6.44
N ALA A 137 -2.71 -0.05 -5.24
CA ALA A 137 -3.31 -1.27 -4.72
C ALA A 137 -4.44 -1.86 -5.57
N TYR A 138 -5.16 -1.03 -6.33
CA TYR A 138 -6.35 -1.47 -7.07
C TYR A 138 -6.21 -1.37 -8.59
N LYS A 139 -5.26 -0.57 -9.08
CA LYS A 139 -5.05 -0.30 -10.50
C LYS A 139 -3.79 -0.95 -11.07
N GLY A 140 -2.85 -1.37 -10.22
CA GLY A 140 -1.59 -1.97 -10.65
C GLY A 140 -0.42 -0.98 -10.72
N LEU A 141 0.53 -1.28 -11.60
CA LEU A 141 1.78 -0.52 -11.76
C LEU A 141 1.62 0.59 -12.78
N MET A 142 1.91 1.81 -12.36
CA MET A 142 1.83 3.02 -13.18
C MET A 142 3.17 3.75 -13.23
N GLN A 143 3.33 4.56 -14.25
CA GLN A 143 4.38 5.56 -14.38
C GLN A 143 3.76 6.95 -14.29
N VAL A 144 4.37 7.83 -13.52
CA VAL A 144 4.01 9.25 -13.44
C VAL A 144 5.20 10.10 -13.88
N THR A 145 5.10 10.77 -15.02
CA THR A 145 6.15 11.68 -15.50
C THR A 145 6.30 12.89 -14.60
N MET A 146 7.42 13.62 -14.67
CA MET A 146 7.66 14.82 -13.85
C MET A 146 6.57 15.91 -14.02
N GLU A 147 5.93 15.96 -15.19
CA GLU A 147 4.81 16.85 -15.53
C GLU A 147 3.47 16.39 -14.94
N GLY A 148 3.43 15.19 -14.32
CA GLY A 148 2.24 14.61 -13.71
C GLY A 148 1.39 13.77 -14.67
N HIS A 149 1.90 13.39 -15.84
CA HIS A 149 1.19 12.47 -16.74
C HIS A 149 1.24 11.04 -16.19
N ILE A 150 0.08 10.42 -16.06
CA ILE A 150 -0.08 9.06 -15.53
C ILE A 150 -0.28 8.09 -16.69
N GLU A 151 0.54 7.06 -16.74
CA GLU A 151 0.46 5.95 -17.69
C GLU A 151 0.36 4.63 -16.90
N LEU A 152 -0.58 3.77 -17.25
CA LEU A 152 -0.66 2.41 -16.73
C LEU A 152 0.36 1.54 -17.47
N LEU A 153 1.27 0.91 -16.73
CA LEU A 153 2.27 0.00 -17.30
C LEU A 153 1.75 -1.44 -17.33
N THR A 154 1.17 -1.91 -16.23
CA THR A 154 0.51 -3.22 -16.13
C THR A 154 -0.44 -3.24 -14.95
N ASP A 155 -1.59 -3.88 -15.10
CA ASP A 155 -2.59 -4.13 -14.06
C ASP A 155 -2.69 -5.60 -13.65
N GLU A 156 -2.05 -6.49 -14.41
CA GLU A 156 -2.00 -7.93 -14.16
C GLU A 156 -0.54 -8.43 -14.19
N ALA A 157 -0.31 -9.59 -13.57
CA ALA A 157 0.92 -10.34 -13.69
C ALA A 157 0.58 -11.79 -13.97
N GLU A 158 1.19 -12.38 -14.99
CA GLU A 158 1.03 -13.79 -15.39
C GLU A 158 -0.39 -14.23 -15.84
N GLY A 159 -1.38 -13.34 -15.84
CA GLY A 159 -2.74 -13.58 -16.37
C GLY A 159 -3.65 -14.29 -15.37
#